data_AF-A0A7X9CZI4-F1
#
_entry.id   AF-A0A7X9CZI4-F1
#
_cell.length_a   1.000
_cell.length_b   1.000
_cell.length_c   1.000
_cell.angle_alpha   90.00
_cell.angle_beta   90.00
_cell.angle_gamma   90.00
#
_symmetry.space_group_name_H-M   'P 1'
#
loop_
_entity.id
_entity.type
_entity.pdbx_description
1 polymer ?
#
loop_
_entity_poly.entity_id
_entity_poly.type
_entity_poly.pdbx_seq_one_letter_code
_entity_poly.pdbx_strand_id
1 'polypeptide(L)'
;RYDLKGRAYLKTQNKYYVCDMGLRNALIQYRQLEVSRAIENIVYVELIRRGYIVDIGKNRNKEIDFVARDAKGRKNYIQVTYSIENPSVKERELSSFRGLDDGYKKILITMDRTPFSNLENGYRLLTILDFLENDDSIENV
;
A
#
# COMPACT_ATOMS: atom_id res chain seq x y z
N ARG A 1 -6.32 2.01 12.38
CA ARG A 1 -6.37 3.11 11.38
C ARG A 1 -5.82 4.38 12.02
N TYR A 2 -5.00 5.14 11.30
CA TYR A 2 -4.37 6.38 11.74
C TYR A 2 -4.91 7.57 10.92
N ASP A 3 -5.50 8.55 11.60
CA ASP A 3 -5.94 9.79 10.97
C ASP A 3 -4.74 10.71 10.75
N LEU A 4 -4.43 10.99 9.48
CA LEU A 4 -3.28 11.82 9.11
C LEU A 4 -3.46 13.29 9.49
N LYS A 5 -4.70 13.80 9.42
CA LYS A 5 -5.02 15.20 9.75
C LYS A 5 -5.16 15.38 11.25
N GLY A 6 -5.88 14.48 11.92
CA GLY A 6 -6.08 14.50 13.36
C GLY A 6 -4.89 13.99 14.19
N ARG A 7 -3.92 13.33 13.53
CA ARG A 7 -2.74 12.68 14.17
C ARG A 7 -3.13 11.74 15.31
N ALA A 8 -4.22 11.01 15.14
CA ALA A 8 -4.80 10.16 16.17
C ALA A 8 -5.19 8.77 15.62
N TYR A 9 -5.13 7.76 16.47
CA TYR A 9 -5.64 6.43 16.15
C TYR A 9 -7.17 6.41 16.24
N LEU A 10 -7.81 5.92 15.19
CA LEU A 10 -9.26 5.72 15.16
C LEU A 10 -9.62 4.42 15.88
N LYS A 11 -10.58 4.49 16.81
CA LYS A 11 -10.98 3.36 17.68
C LYS A 11 -11.89 2.32 17.01
N THR A 12 -12.28 2.51 15.75
CA THR A 12 -13.25 1.67 15.02
C THR A 12 -12.73 1.30 13.61
N GLN A 13 -13.32 0.27 12.99
CA GLN A 13 -13.01 -0.22 11.63
C GLN A 13 -11.59 -0.83 11.45
N ASN A 14 -11.31 -1.91 12.16
CA ASN A 14 -10.07 -2.67 11.98
C ASN A 14 -10.03 -3.36 10.61
N LYS A 15 -8.87 -3.30 9.92
CA LYS A 15 -8.54 -4.20 8.82
C LYS A 15 -7.74 -5.38 9.38
N TYR A 16 -8.04 -6.56 8.87
CA TYR A 16 -7.35 -7.80 9.24
C TYR A 16 -6.67 -8.38 8.00
N TYR A 17 -5.41 -8.75 8.16
CA TYR A 17 -4.61 -9.42 7.13
C TYR A 17 -4.24 -10.81 7.63
N VAL A 18 -4.25 -11.77 6.72
CA VAL A 18 -3.94 -13.16 7.02
C VAL A 18 -2.43 -13.38 6.88
N CYS A 19 -1.82 -14.06 7.83
CA CYS A 19 -0.40 -14.38 7.78
C CYS A 19 -0.06 -15.37 6.65
N ASP A 20 -1.02 -16.23 6.28
CA ASP A 20 -0.84 -17.25 5.24
C ASP A 20 -2.02 -17.23 4.25
N MET A 21 -1.72 -16.91 2.99
CA MET A 21 -2.70 -16.85 1.92
C MET A 21 -3.16 -18.24 1.45
N GLY A 22 -2.31 -19.27 1.59
CA GLY A 22 -2.65 -20.65 1.28
C GLY A 22 -3.72 -21.19 2.24
N LEU A 23 -3.55 -20.98 3.55
CA LEU A 23 -4.55 -21.34 4.55
C LEU A 23 -5.87 -20.61 4.32
N ARG A 24 -5.83 -19.30 4.07
CA ARG A 24 -7.04 -18.53 3.68
C ARG A 24 -7.74 -19.17 2.49
N ASN A 25 -6.99 -19.46 1.42
CA ASN A 25 -7.54 -19.95 0.17
C ASN A 25 -8.13 -21.36 0.31
N ALA A 26 -7.50 -22.22 1.11
CA ALA A 26 -8.01 -23.55 1.44
C ALA A 26 -9.36 -23.46 2.20
N LEU A 27 -9.47 -22.56 3.19
CA LEU A 27 -10.70 -22.36 3.97
C LEU A 27 -11.88 -21.90 3.10
N ILE A 28 -11.62 -21.01 2.12
CA ILE A 28 -12.66 -20.54 1.18
C ILE A 28 -12.82 -21.43 -0.06
N GLN A 29 -12.11 -22.57 -0.10
CA GLN A 29 -12.10 -23.51 -1.23
C GLN A 29 -11.83 -22.86 -2.58
N TYR A 30 -10.95 -21.85 -2.60
CA TYR A 30 -10.55 -21.12 -3.81
C TYR A 30 -11.69 -20.42 -4.59
N ARG A 31 -12.90 -20.27 -4.00
CA ARG A 31 -14.07 -19.74 -4.73
C ARG A 31 -14.09 -18.21 -4.89
N GLN A 32 -13.31 -17.48 -4.08
CA GLN A 32 -13.26 -16.01 -4.08
C GLN A 32 -11.82 -15.50 -4.26
N LEU A 33 -11.42 -15.34 -5.52
CA LEU A 33 -10.14 -14.75 -5.92
C LEU A 33 -10.26 -13.23 -6.04
N GLU A 34 -10.28 -12.56 -4.89
CA GLU A 34 -10.17 -11.10 -4.81
C GLU A 34 -8.69 -10.70 -4.95
N VAL A 35 -8.20 -10.64 -6.19
CA VAL A 35 -6.76 -10.43 -6.49
C VAL A 35 -6.22 -9.15 -5.84
N SER A 36 -6.95 -8.03 -5.93
CA SER A 36 -6.52 -6.77 -5.32
C SER A 36 -6.30 -6.91 -3.80
N ARG A 37 -7.20 -7.62 -3.10
CA ARG A 37 -7.08 -7.87 -1.65
C ARG A 37 -5.94 -8.83 -1.33
N ALA A 38 -5.67 -9.79 -2.21
CA ALA A 38 -4.55 -10.71 -2.06
C ALA A 38 -3.22 -9.96 -2.17
N ILE A 39 -3.08 -9.07 -3.15
CA ILE A 39 -1.88 -8.23 -3.33
C ILE A 39 -1.70 -7.29 -2.14
N GLU A 40 -2.77 -6.61 -1.69
CA GLU A 40 -2.74 -5.77 -0.49
C GLU A 40 -2.23 -6.56 0.73
N ASN A 41 -2.72 -7.79 0.92
CA ASN A 41 -2.28 -8.67 2.00
C ASN A 41 -0.81 -9.08 1.89
N ILE A 42 -0.36 -9.43 0.68
CA ILE A 42 1.05 -9.77 0.42
C ILE A 42 1.95 -8.59 0.77
N VAL A 43 1.59 -7.38 0.32
CA VAL A 43 2.32 -6.15 0.64
C VAL A 43 2.36 -5.90 2.15
N TYR A 44 1.24 -6.07 2.85
CA TYR A 44 1.21 -5.95 4.30
C TYR A 44 2.17 -6.91 5.00
N VAL A 45 2.08 -8.20 4.70
CA VAL A 45 2.93 -9.24 5.32
C VAL A 45 4.40 -8.94 5.06
N GLU A 46 4.73 -8.51 3.84
CA GLU A 46 6.09 -8.17 3.46
C GLU A 46 6.62 -6.92 4.19
N LEU A 47 5.80 -5.88 4.33
CA LEU A 47 6.18 -4.70 5.14
C LEU A 47 6.48 -5.08 6.59
N ILE A 48 5.67 -5.95 7.19
CA ILE A 48 5.91 -6.47 8.54
C ILE A 48 7.20 -7.30 8.57
N ARG A 49 7.45 -8.16 7.57
CA ARG A 49 8.69 -8.95 7.45
C ARG A 49 9.93 -8.07 7.42
N ARG A 50 9.86 -6.92 6.75
CA ARG A 50 10.93 -5.91 6.67
C ARG A 50 11.07 -5.04 7.92
N GLY A 51 10.26 -5.26 8.96
CA GLY A 51 10.35 -4.54 10.23
C GLY A 51 9.67 -3.16 10.23
N TYR A 52 8.80 -2.88 9.25
CA TYR A 52 8.01 -1.65 9.29
C TYR A 52 6.89 -1.75 10.34
N ILE A 53 6.61 -0.62 10.99
CA ILE A 53 5.37 -0.43 11.73
C ILE A 53 4.32 0.07 10.73
N VAL A 54 3.28 -0.73 10.51
CA VAL A 54 2.28 -0.48 9.46
C VAL A 54 0.93 -0.09 10.06
N ASP A 55 0.42 1.07 9.63
CA ASP A 55 -0.95 1.50 9.91
C ASP A 55 -1.76 1.65 8.62
N ILE A 56 -3.09 1.60 8.73
CA ILE A 56 -3.98 2.05 7.66
C ILE A 56 -4.19 3.55 7.76
N GLY A 57 -3.85 4.31 6.72
CA GLY A 57 -3.95 5.76 6.72
C GLY A 57 -5.35 6.26 6.37
N LYS A 58 -5.79 7.35 6.99
CA LYS A 58 -6.96 8.11 6.56
C LYS A 58 -6.56 9.53 6.20
N ASN A 59 -6.70 9.89 4.92
CA ASN A 59 -6.52 11.24 4.41
C ASN A 59 -7.88 11.84 4.03
N ARG A 60 -8.40 12.75 4.86
CA ARG A 60 -9.77 13.32 4.72
C ARG A 60 -10.81 12.19 4.66
N ASN A 61 -11.43 11.99 3.50
CA ASN A 61 -12.46 10.97 3.25
C ASN A 61 -11.92 9.77 2.48
N LYS A 62 -10.61 9.73 2.20
CA LYS A 62 -9.95 8.66 1.47
C LYS A 62 -9.04 7.87 2.40
N GLU A 63 -8.97 6.60 2.11
CA GLU A 63 -8.07 5.68 2.78
C GLU A 63 -6.79 5.58 1.98
N ILE A 64 -5.67 5.46 2.69
CA ILE A 64 -4.39 5.03 2.14
C ILE A 64 -4.15 3.66 2.73
N ASP A 65 -3.87 2.68 1.88
CA ASP A 65 -3.75 1.28 2.32
C ASP A 65 -2.75 1.15 3.45
N PHE A 66 -1.55 1.73 3.29
CA PHE A 66 -0.52 1.66 4.33
C PHE A 66 0.21 2.98 4.58
N VAL A 67 0.43 3.26 5.86
CA VAL A 67 1.40 4.22 6.39
C VAL A 67 2.49 3.38 7.04
N ALA A 68 3.56 3.14 6.30
CA ALA A 68 4.68 2.32 6.74
C ALA A 68 5.76 3.21 7.39
N ARG A 69 6.15 2.89 8.63
CA ARG A 69 7.21 3.58 9.36
C ARG A 69 8.39 2.66 9.56
N ASP A 70 9.57 3.10 9.13
CA ASP A 70 10.80 2.35 9.37
C ASP A 70 11.30 2.49 10.81
N ALA A 71 12.40 1.80 11.14
CA ALA A 71 13.03 1.86 12.46
C ALA A 71 13.54 3.27 12.85
N LYS A 72 13.79 4.15 11.87
CA LYS A 72 14.21 5.55 12.08
C LYS A 72 13.00 6.49 12.22
N GLY A 73 11.77 5.98 12.09
CA GLY A 73 10.54 6.76 12.13
C GLY A 73 10.20 7.48 10.82
N ARG A 74 10.94 7.25 9.72
CA ARG A 74 10.61 7.78 8.39
C ARG A 74 9.33 7.12 7.91
N LYS A 75 8.39 7.95 7.43
CA LYS A 75 7.08 7.52 6.95
C LYS A 75 7.09 7.35 5.43
N ASN A 76 6.38 6.33 4.95
CA ASN A 76 6.05 6.14 3.55
C ASN A 76 4.54 5.89 3.43
N TYR A 77 3.89 6.57 2.50
CA TYR A 77 2.50 6.33 2.13
C TYR A 77 2.46 5.35 0.97
N ILE A 78 1.74 4.25 1.12
CA ILE A 78 1.70 3.19 0.13
C ILE A 78 0.24 2.90 -0.20
N GLN A 79 -0.06 2.92 -1.50
CA GLN A 79 -1.33 2.47 -2.08
C GLN A 79 -1.05 1.24 -2.94
N VAL A 80 -1.96 0.28 -2.95
CA VAL A 80 -1.80 -0.99 -3.68
C VAL A 80 -2.94 -1.16 -4.66
N THR A 81 -2.62 -1.51 -5.90
CA THR A 81 -3.63 -1.82 -6.92
C THR A 81 -3.20 -2.99 -7.79
N TYR A 82 -4.17 -3.70 -8.36
CA TYR A 82 -3.88 -4.74 -9.34
C TYR A 82 -3.31 -4.14 -10.64
N SER A 83 -3.92 -3.06 -11.14
CA SER A 83 -3.52 -2.41 -12.37
C SER A 83 -3.93 -0.94 -12.39
N ILE A 84 -3.16 -0.12 -13.11
CA ILE A 84 -3.46 1.29 -13.43
C ILE A 84 -3.66 1.56 -14.93
N GLU A 85 -3.82 0.53 -15.76
CA GLU A 85 -4.10 0.71 -17.19
C GLU A 85 -5.37 1.53 -17.43
N ASN A 86 -6.36 1.40 -16.56
CA ASN A 86 -7.56 2.23 -16.58
C ASN A 86 -7.27 3.59 -15.91
N PRO A 87 -7.34 4.72 -16.66
CA PRO A 87 -7.06 6.05 -16.10
C PRO A 87 -7.96 6.43 -14.92
N SER A 88 -9.21 5.96 -14.89
CA SER A 88 -10.13 6.22 -13.77
C SER A 88 -9.70 5.50 -12.49
N VAL A 89 -9.14 4.29 -12.60
CA VAL A 89 -8.58 3.54 -11.47
C VAL A 89 -7.32 4.25 -10.99
N LYS A 90 -6.40 4.56 -11.91
CA LYS A 90 -5.17 5.31 -11.59
C LYS A 90 -5.46 6.59 -10.80
N GLU A 91 -6.36 7.42 -11.33
CA GLU A 91 -6.78 8.68 -10.72
C GLU A 91 -7.42 8.45 -9.34
N ARG A 92 -8.27 7.43 -9.20
CA ARG A 92 -8.89 7.08 -7.91
C ARG A 92 -7.84 6.68 -6.87
N GLU A 93 -6.91 5.80 -7.20
CA GLU A 93 -5.88 5.34 -6.27
C GLU A 93 -4.94 6.48 -5.86
N LEU A 94 -4.46 7.29 -6.82
CA LEU A 94 -3.56 8.41 -6.56
C LEU A 94 -4.23 9.57 -5.81
N SER A 95 -5.54 9.73 -5.97
CA SER A 95 -6.26 10.80 -5.30
C SER A 95 -6.29 10.69 -3.77
N SER A 96 -5.95 9.52 -3.21
CA SER A 96 -5.75 9.31 -1.77
C SER A 96 -4.56 10.11 -1.22
N PHE A 97 -3.56 10.40 -2.06
CA PHE A 97 -2.35 11.14 -1.69
C PHE A 97 -2.48 12.66 -1.76
N ARG A 98 -3.56 13.18 -2.37
CA ARG A 98 -3.71 14.62 -2.61
C ARG A 98 -3.70 15.43 -1.31
N GLY A 99 -2.91 16.51 -1.32
CA GLY A 99 -2.76 17.45 -0.20
C GLY A 99 -1.94 16.92 0.98
N LEU A 100 -1.19 15.81 0.80
CA LEU A 100 -0.18 15.36 1.76
C LEU A 100 1.18 15.99 1.44
N ASP A 101 1.35 17.27 1.71
CA ASP A 101 2.57 18.00 1.34
C ASP A 101 3.62 17.99 2.46
N ASP A 102 3.85 16.81 3.03
CA ASP A 102 4.72 16.59 4.19
C ASP A 102 6.13 16.06 3.84
N GLY A 103 6.46 15.98 2.55
CA GLY A 103 7.76 15.55 2.05
C GLY A 103 8.02 14.04 2.10
N TYR A 104 7.13 13.23 2.70
CA TYR A 104 7.29 11.77 2.73
C TYR A 104 6.91 11.12 1.40
N LYS A 105 7.53 9.97 1.09
CA LYS A 105 7.29 9.25 -0.17
C LYS A 105 5.83 8.79 -0.27
N LYS A 106 5.31 8.85 -1.48
CA LYS A 106 3.97 8.40 -1.86
C LYS A 106 4.15 7.40 -2.98
N ILE A 107 3.95 6.13 -2.66
CA ILE A 107 4.31 4.99 -3.48
C ILE A 107 3.03 4.28 -3.88
N LEU A 108 2.85 4.05 -5.17
CA LEU A 108 1.82 3.18 -5.71
C LEU A 108 2.48 1.87 -6.10
N ILE A 109 2.06 0.78 -5.47
CA ILE A 109 2.48 -0.59 -5.81
C ILE A 109 1.44 -1.19 -6.75
N THR A 110 1.88 -1.68 -7.91
CA THR A 110 1.01 -2.27 -8.94
C THR A 110 1.50 -3.66 -9.38
N MET A 111 0.59 -4.50 -9.89
CA MET A 111 0.94 -5.75 -10.57
C MET A 111 1.26 -5.55 -12.06
N ASP A 112 1.12 -4.33 -12.59
CA ASP A 112 1.50 -4.01 -13.96
C ASP A 112 3.00 -4.26 -14.18
N ARG A 113 3.36 -4.69 -15.39
CA ARG A 113 4.76 -4.92 -15.80
C ARG A 113 5.47 -3.66 -16.29
N THR A 114 4.92 -2.50 -15.97
CA THR A 114 5.49 -1.21 -16.40
C THR A 114 6.70 -0.91 -15.52
N PRO A 115 7.88 -0.64 -16.10
CA PRO A 115 9.07 -0.33 -15.32
C PRO A 115 8.86 0.91 -14.44
N PHE A 116 9.64 0.98 -13.37
CA PHE A 116 9.73 2.12 -12.47
C PHE A 116 9.66 3.45 -13.22
N SER A 117 8.59 4.20 -12.98
CA SER A 117 8.42 5.53 -13.53
C SER A 117 7.90 6.46 -12.44
N ASN A 118 8.37 7.69 -12.46
CA ASN A 118 7.78 8.73 -11.64
C ASN A 118 6.41 9.08 -12.23
N LEU A 119 5.39 9.05 -11.37
CA LEU A 119 4.06 9.50 -11.71
C LEU A 119 3.97 11.02 -11.61
N GLU A 120 2.84 11.55 -12.06
CA GLU A 120 2.47 12.96 -11.86
C GLU A 120 2.58 13.35 -10.37
N ASN A 121 2.97 14.59 -10.10
CA ASN A 121 3.16 15.15 -8.75
C ASN A 121 4.30 14.51 -7.93
N GLY A 122 5.21 13.78 -8.59
CA GLY A 122 6.37 13.16 -7.93
C GLY A 122 6.02 11.91 -7.14
N TYR A 123 4.84 11.32 -7.34
CA TYR A 123 4.52 10.01 -6.77
C TYR A 123 5.36 8.93 -7.44
N ARG A 124 5.61 7.83 -6.72
CA ARG A 124 6.50 6.77 -7.14
C ARG A 124 5.70 5.55 -7.56
N LEU A 125 6.00 4.98 -8.73
CA LEU A 125 5.45 3.71 -9.16
C LEU A 125 6.45 2.60 -8.86
N LEU A 126 5.98 1.54 -8.22
CA LEU A 126 6.76 0.35 -7.89
C LEU A 126 5.98 -0.88 -8.35
N THR A 127 6.59 -1.79 -9.10
CA THR A 127 5.93 -3.07 -9.39
C THR A 127 5.99 -3.96 -8.15
N ILE A 128 5.01 -4.85 -7.97
CA ILE A 128 5.06 -5.78 -6.84
C ILE A 128 6.21 -6.77 -6.96
N LEU A 129 6.66 -7.10 -8.18
CA LEU A 129 7.82 -7.97 -8.39
C LEU A 129 9.08 -7.28 -7.87
N ASP A 130 9.34 -6.05 -8.31
CA ASP A 130 10.47 -5.25 -7.82
C ASP A 130 10.39 -5.02 -6.31
N PHE A 131 9.16 -4.84 -5.79
CA PHE A 131 8.95 -4.73 -4.36
C PHE A 131 9.46 -5.99 -3.68
N LEU A 132 9.00 -7.18 -4.07
CA LEU A 132 9.30 -8.46 -3.44
C LEU A 132 10.75 -8.95 -3.66
N GLU A 133 11.37 -8.62 -4.80
CA GLU A 133 12.73 -9.07 -5.13
C GLU A 133 13.83 -8.25 -4.47
N ASN A 134 13.55 -7.00 -4.07
CA ASN A 134 14.52 -6.10 -3.45
C ASN A 134 14.02 -5.56 -2.11
N ASP A 135 14.72 -5.93 -1.02
CA ASP A 135 14.40 -5.49 0.35
C ASP A 135 14.44 -3.96 0.50
N ASP A 136 15.30 -3.28 -0.26
CA ASP A 136 15.49 -1.82 -0.25
C ASP A 136 14.65 -1.07 -1.30
N SER A 137 13.72 -1.75 -1.98
CA SER A 137 12.91 -1.15 -3.07
C SER A 137 12.15 0.12 -2.66
N ILE A 138 11.65 0.20 -1.42
CA ILE A 138 10.99 1.40 -0.88
C ILE A 138 11.98 2.57 -0.72
N GLU A 139 13.24 2.29 -0.38
CA GLU A 139 14.27 3.30 -0.19
C GLU A 139 14.84 3.81 -1.52
N ASN A 140 14.95 2.92 -2.50
CA ASN A 140 15.54 3.20 -3.81
C ASN A 140 14.60 3.87 -4.81
N VAL A 141 13.30 3.93 -4.50
CA VAL A 141 12.29 4.59 -5.36
C VAL A 141 12.25 6.11 -5.18
#